data_AF-A0A7Z9ZYM1-F1
#
_entry.id   AF-A0A7Z9ZYM1-F1
#
_cell.length_a   1.000
_cell.length_b   1.000
_cell.length_c   1.000
_cell.angle_alpha   90.00
_cell.angle_beta   90.00
_cell.angle_gamma   90.00
#
_symmetry.space_group_name_H-M   'P 1'
#
loop_
_entity.id
_entity.type
_entity.pdbx_description
1 polymer ?
#
loop_
_entity_poly.entity_id
_entity_poly.type
_entity_poly.pdbx_seq_one_letter_code
_entity_poly.pdbx_strand_id
1 'polypeptide(L)' 'SPTRAPEGLWVEAKGRRMRVLGAYSEAAKGEPLAIVGSMGLLEIAVREGSAREELGLLPGDEVTVLSPDRS' A
#
# COMPACT_ATOMS: atom_id res chain seq x y z
N SER A 1 -19.89 0.04 3.50
CA SER A 1 -19.40 -1.18 2.82
C SER A 1 -17.89 -1.09 2.74
N PRO A 2 -17.10 -2.09 3.13
CA PRO A 2 -15.66 -2.04 2.86
C PRO A 2 -15.49 -1.99 1.34
N THR A 3 -14.85 -0.93 0.85
CA THR A 3 -14.47 -0.81 -0.56
C THR A 3 -13.54 -1.98 -0.86
N ARG A 4 -13.97 -2.91 -1.72
CA ARG A 4 -13.07 -3.97 -2.23
C ARG A 4 -11.87 -3.25 -2.85
N ALA A 5 -10.66 -3.56 -2.39
CA ALA A 5 -9.46 -3.00 -2.97
C ALA A 5 -9.44 -3.28 -4.48
N PRO A 6 -9.05 -2.32 -5.33
CA PRO A 6 -9.05 -2.54 -6.76
C PRO A 6 -8.00 -3.62 -7.09
N GLU A 7 -8.41 -4.64 -7.81
CA GLU A 7 -7.58 -5.81 -8.06
C GLU A 7 -6.38 -5.47 -8.96
N GLY A 8 -5.24 -6.05 -8.64
CA GLY A 8 -4.02 -5.93 -9.44
C GLY A 8 -3.30 -4.58 -9.35
N LEU A 9 -3.78 -3.63 -8.54
CA LEU A 9 -3.09 -2.37 -8.32
C LEU A 9 -1.81 -2.55 -7.49
N TRP A 10 -0.85 -1.70 -7.83
CA TRP A 10 0.39 -1.55 -7.08
C TRP A 10 0.61 -0.09 -6.73
N VAL A 11 1.41 0.11 -5.70
CA VAL A 11 1.89 1.42 -5.29
C VAL A 11 3.41 1.37 -5.29
N GLU A 12 4.03 2.43 -5.78
CA GLU A 12 5.47 2.65 -5.64
C GLU A 12 5.73 3.90 -4.81
N ALA A 13 6.64 3.77 -3.84
CA ALA A 13 7.14 4.88 -3.04
C ALA A 13 8.60 4.60 -2.68
N LYS A 14 9.49 5.59 -2.85
CA LYS A 14 10.95 5.46 -2.65
C LYS A 14 11.56 4.20 -3.32
N GLY A 15 11.11 3.88 -4.53
CA GLY A 15 11.58 2.71 -5.29
C GLY A 15 11.15 1.35 -4.72
N ARG A 16 10.20 1.33 -3.77
CA ARG A 16 9.60 0.11 -3.22
C ARG A 16 8.22 -0.07 -3.82
N ARG A 17 7.98 -1.23 -4.43
CA ARG A 17 6.68 -1.58 -5.01
C ARG A 17 5.90 -2.46 -4.02
N MET A 18 4.65 -2.11 -3.76
CA MET A 18 3.77 -2.76 -2.79
C MET A 18 2.42 -3.08 -3.43
N ARG A 19 1.84 -4.23 -3.10
CA ARG A 19 0.50 -4.58 -3.57
C ARG A 19 -0.55 -3.80 -2.81
N VAL A 20 -1.61 -3.38 -3.51
CA VAL A 20 -2.84 -2.90 -2.86
C VAL A 20 -3.67 -4.12 -2.46
N LEU A 21 -3.88 -4.30 -1.17
CA LEU A 21 -4.61 -5.42 -0.56
C LEU A 21 -5.96 -4.96 0.00
N GLY A 22 -6.86 -5.90 0.28
CA GLY A 22 -8.16 -5.62 0.90
C GLY A 22 -8.05 -5.33 2.40
N ALA A 23 -7.10 -5.95 3.08
CA ALA A 23 -6.83 -5.75 4.49
C ALA A 23 -5.36 -5.98 4.86
N TYR A 24 -4.94 -5.40 5.99
CA TYR A 24 -3.64 -5.65 6.61
C TYR A 24 -3.36 -7.15 6.82
N SER A 25 -4.40 -7.94 7.10
CA SER A 25 -4.29 -9.37 7.41
C SER A 25 -3.71 -10.22 6.27
N GLU A 26 -3.81 -9.73 5.02
CA GLU A 26 -3.38 -10.45 3.82
C GLU A 26 -1.86 -10.39 3.60
N ALA A 27 -1.15 -9.47 4.26
CA ALA A 27 0.30 -9.38 4.24
C ALA A 27 0.92 -10.20 5.39
N ALA A 28 2.10 -10.77 5.16
CA ALA A 28 2.90 -11.41 6.20
C ALA A 28 3.43 -10.36 7.20
N LYS A 29 3.78 -10.79 8.42
CA LYS A 29 4.40 -9.90 9.42
C LYS A 29 5.69 -9.28 8.87
N GLY A 30 5.83 -7.96 8.99
CA GLY A 30 6.96 -7.19 8.45
C GLY A 30 6.88 -6.95 6.94
N GLU A 31 5.84 -7.42 6.25
CA GLU A 31 5.70 -7.20 4.82
C GLU A 31 5.13 -5.79 4.55
N PRO A 32 5.75 -5.01 3.66
CA PRO A 32 5.19 -3.76 3.16
C PRO A 32 3.97 -3.98 2.28
N LEU A 33 2.93 -3.19 2.49
CA LEU A 33 1.66 -3.26 1.75
C LEU A 33 1.04 -1.88 1.56
N ALA A 34 0.04 -1.82 0.69
CA ALA A 34 -0.89 -0.70 0.64
C ALA A 34 -2.34 -1.19 0.81
N ILE A 35 -3.22 -0.36 1.35
CA ILE A 35 -4.67 -0.61 1.41
C ILE A 35 -5.44 0.68 1.10
N VAL A 36 -6.75 0.56 0.83
CA VAL A 36 -7.65 1.72 0.86
C VAL A 36 -8.38 1.72 2.20
N GLY A 37 -8.05 2.69 3.05
CA GLY A 37 -8.63 2.84 4.38
C GLY A 37 -10.11 3.20 4.36
N SER A 38 -10.74 3.17 5.53
CA SER A 38 -12.17 3.47 5.69
C SER A 38 -12.56 4.89 5.26
N MET A 39 -11.61 5.82 5.26
CA MET A 39 -11.77 7.20 4.77
C MET A 39 -11.64 7.31 3.24
N GLY A 40 -11.43 6.19 2.52
CA GLY A 40 -11.24 6.18 1.08
C GLY A 40 -9.85 6.66 0.62
N LEU A 41 -8.89 6.75 1.55
CA LEU A 41 -7.51 7.16 1.28
C LEU A 41 -6.61 5.94 1.10
N LEU A 42 -5.62 6.06 0.22
CA LEU A 42 -4.55 5.07 0.09
C LEU A 42 -3.62 5.17 1.30
N GLU A 43 -3.41 4.04 1.97
CA GLU A 43 -2.50 3.90 3.09
C GLU A 43 -1.32 3.02 2.68
N ILE A 44 -0.10 3.43 3.03
CA ILE A 44 1.11 2.60 2.90
C ILE A 44 1.54 2.17 4.30
N ALA A 45 1.75 0.88 4.49
CA ALA A 45 2.00 0.30 5.80
C ALA A 45 3.05 -0.82 5.74
N VAL A 46 3.51 -1.21 6.92
CA VAL A 46 4.19 -2.49 7.14
C VAL A 46 3.41 -3.26 8.18
N ARG A 47 3.10 -4.54 7.91
CA ARG A 47 2.28 -5.34 8.82
C ARG A 47 2.97 -5.53 10.16
N GLU A 48 2.33 -5.05 11.24
CA GLU A 48 2.89 -5.02 12.60
C GLU A 48 4.21 -4.23 12.68
N GLY A 49 4.33 -3.18 11.86
CA GLY A 49 5.53 -2.37 11.73
C GLY A 49 5.22 -0.91 11.40
N SER A 50 6.25 -0.16 11.03
CA SER A 50 6.17 1.28 10.76
C SER A 50 6.72 1.59 9.37
N ALA A 51 5.86 2.07 8.46
CA ALA A 51 6.30 2.51 7.13
C ALA A 51 7.33 3.66 7.21
N ARG A 52 7.26 4.50 8.25
CA ARG A 52 8.27 5.54 8.48
C ARG A 52 9.63 4.95 8.81
N GLU A 53 9.69 3.96 9.70
CA GLU A 53 10.96 3.38 10.16
C GLU A 53 11.55 2.42 9.14
N GLU A 54 10.70 1.60 8.51
CA GLU A 54 11.15 0.48 7.66
C GLU A 54 11.26 0.85 6.18
N LEU A 55 10.47 1.83 5.71
CA LEU A 55 10.50 2.30 4.32
C LEU A 55 11.07 3.72 4.21
N GLY A 56 11.31 4.38 5.34
CA GLY A 56 11.78 5.77 5.36
C GLY A 56 10.74 6.78 4.87
N LEU A 57 9.46 6.42 4.83
CA LEU A 57 8.41 7.28 4.27
C LEU A 57 8.02 8.42 5.20
N LEU A 58 7.81 9.60 4.63
CA LEU A 58 7.46 10.85 5.29
C LEU A 58 6.33 11.56 4.54
N PRO A 59 5.53 12.40 5.21
CA PRO A 59 4.60 13.28 4.53
C PRO A 59 5.31 14.13 3.46
N GLY A 60 4.76 14.15 2.25
CA GLY A 60 5.34 14.84 1.10
C GLY A 60 6.20 13.96 0.18
N ASP A 61 6.53 12.72 0.58
CA ASP A 61 7.15 11.76 -0.34
C ASP A 61 6.20 11.42 -1.49
N GLU A 62 6.76 11.32 -2.70
CA GLU A 62 6.00 10.95 -3.89
C GLU A 62 5.51 9.50 -3.82
N VAL A 63 4.27 9.30 -4.26
CA VAL A 63 3.62 7.99 -4.33
C VAL A 63 3.02 7.83 -5.72
N THR A 64 3.42 6.78 -6.44
CA THR A 64 2.87 6.44 -7.76
C THR A 64 1.90 5.27 -7.63
N VAL A 65 0.69 5.42 -8.16
CA VAL A 65 -0.25 4.30 -8.29
C VAL A 65 -0.10 3.69 -9.68
N LEU A 66 0.19 2.39 -9.72
CA LEU A 66 0.42 1.63 -10.94
C LEU A 66 -0.77 0.73 -11.19
N SER A 67 -1.40 0.87 -12.36
CA SER A 67 -2.37 -0.09 -12.85
C SER A 67 -1.65 -1.32 -13.40
N PRO A 68 -2.25 -2.52 -13.34
CA PRO A 68 -1.78 -3.61 -14.19
C PRO A 68 -1.88 -3.16 -15.65
N ASP A 69 -0.89 -3.50 -16.47
CA ASP A 69 -0.97 -3.28 -17.91
C ASP A 69 -2.27 -3.89 -18.43
N ARG A 70 -3.10 -3.06 -19.07
CA ARG A 70 -4.28 -3.53 -19.79
C ARG A 70 -3.80 -3.95 -21.18
N SER A 71 -3.44 -5.22 -21.32
CA SER A 71 -3.31 -5.87 -22.64
C SER A 71 -4.68 -6.20 -23.20
#